data_AF-Q6P040-F1
#
_entry.id   AF-Q6P040-F1
#
_cell.length_a   1.000
_cell.length_b   1.000
_cell.length_c   1.000
_cell.angle_alpha   90.00
_cell.angle_beta   90.00
_cell.angle_gamma   90.00
#
_symmetry.space_group_name_H-M   'P 1'
#
loop_
_entity.id
_entity.type
_entity.pdbx_description
1 polymer ?
#
loop_
_entity_poly.entity_id
_entity_poly.type
_entity_poly.pdbx_seq_one_letter_code
_entity_poly.pdbx_strand_id
1 'polypeptide(L)'
;MKMNGIIFNMVVEVPRWSNAKMEIATKEPLNPIRQDVKKGKLRYVANVFPHKGYIWNYGALPQTWEDPKHTDKETMCCGDNDPIDVCEIGSKVCVTGQVIQVKVLGILGLIDEGETDWKVIAINVEDPDSSSLNSIEDVRKIKPGHLEATVDWFKKYKVPDGKPENQFAFNGQFKDKDFAIEVIKSTHSYWKALVMRKKMKDDEIVCQNSSLCDSPFKCSDEEASAVVETTAEYGEPLPVSPEVDKWHFL
;
A
#
# COMPACT_ATOMS: atom_id res chain seq x y z
N MET A 1 23.09 18.94 -2.96
CA MET A 1 22.33 19.05 -4.23
C MET A 1 20.87 19.03 -3.85
N LYS A 2 20.11 20.12 -4.02
CA LYS A 2 18.69 20.16 -3.62
C LYS A 2 17.88 19.25 -4.55
N MET A 3 17.16 18.26 -4.00
CA MET A 3 16.21 17.47 -4.77
C MET A 3 15.01 18.36 -5.14
N ASN A 4 14.89 18.72 -6.42
CA ASN A 4 13.78 19.53 -6.95
C ASN A 4 12.57 18.65 -7.35
N GLY A 5 12.14 17.74 -6.48
CA GLY A 5 11.03 16.81 -6.75
C GLY A 5 9.95 16.86 -5.66
N ILE A 6 8.70 16.53 -6.02
CA ILE A 6 7.63 16.30 -5.04
C ILE A 6 8.00 15.02 -4.27
N ILE A 7 8.10 15.13 -2.96
CA ILE A 7 8.42 14.02 -2.04
C ILE A 7 7.17 13.67 -1.24
N PHE A 8 6.93 12.37 -1.08
CA PHE A 8 5.83 11.82 -0.30
C PHE A 8 6.38 11.08 0.91
N ASN A 9 5.58 11.02 1.98
CA ASN A 9 5.82 10.06 3.05
C ASN A 9 5.12 8.76 2.66
N MET A 10 5.80 7.63 2.80
CA MET A 10 5.22 6.29 2.68
C MET A 10 5.28 5.62 4.05
N VAL A 11 4.18 4.98 4.45
CA VAL A 11 4.15 4.08 5.61
C VAL A 11 4.43 2.67 5.09
N VAL A 12 5.54 2.06 5.51
CA VAL A 12 5.90 0.71 5.12
C VAL A 12 5.10 -0.30 5.95
N GLU A 13 4.35 -1.16 5.29
CA GLU A 13 3.56 -2.22 5.92
C GLU A 13 4.30 -3.56 5.85
N VAL A 14 4.80 -3.92 4.66
CA VAL A 14 5.40 -5.23 4.39
C VAL A 14 6.82 -5.07 3.83
N PRO A 15 7.86 -5.52 4.56
CA PRO A 15 9.23 -5.56 4.07
C PRO A 15 9.39 -6.44 2.82
N ARG A 16 10.28 -6.04 1.91
CA ARG A 16 10.63 -6.88 0.75
C ARG A 16 11.09 -8.27 1.18
N TRP A 17 10.66 -9.29 0.43
CA TRP A 17 10.88 -10.72 0.61
C TRP A 17 10.24 -11.34 1.85
N SER A 18 9.32 -10.62 2.50
CA SER A 18 8.46 -11.18 3.54
C SER A 18 7.11 -11.62 2.98
N ASN A 19 6.39 -12.46 3.74
CA ASN A 19 5.13 -13.07 3.30
C ASN A 19 3.91 -12.59 4.12
N ALA A 20 4.11 -12.11 5.34
CA ALA A 20 3.00 -11.70 6.20
C ALA A 20 2.27 -10.52 5.57
N LYS A 21 0.96 -10.67 5.32
CA LYS A 21 0.15 -9.57 4.81
C LYS A 21 -0.18 -8.63 5.96
N MET A 22 0.65 -7.62 6.15
CA MET A 22 0.44 -6.53 7.10
C MET A 22 -0.28 -5.39 6.39
N GLU A 23 -1.18 -4.70 7.09
CA GLU A 23 -1.97 -3.59 6.58
C GLU A 23 -2.30 -2.60 7.70
N ILE A 24 -2.43 -1.31 7.37
CA ILE A 24 -3.03 -0.30 8.24
C ILE A 24 -4.47 -0.72 8.53
N ALA A 25 -4.80 -0.91 9.81
CA ALA A 25 -6.13 -1.31 10.24
C ALA A 25 -7.12 -0.15 10.11
N THR A 26 -7.70 0.01 8.93
CA THR A 26 -8.63 1.13 8.62
C THR A 26 -9.86 1.16 9.52
N LYS A 27 -10.22 0.04 10.15
CA LYS A 27 -11.41 -0.10 11.02
C LYS A 27 -11.11 -0.07 12.51
N GLU A 28 -9.86 0.18 12.91
CA GLU A 28 -9.46 0.26 14.32
C GLU A 28 -9.07 1.69 14.73
N PRO A 29 -9.35 2.09 15.98
CA PRO A 29 -8.83 3.32 16.57
C PRO A 29 -7.32 3.49 16.35
N LEU A 30 -6.89 4.67 15.92
CA LEU A 30 -5.49 5.03 15.61
C LEU A 30 -4.84 4.24 14.46
N ASN A 31 -5.60 3.38 13.77
CA ASN A 31 -5.18 2.62 12.59
C ASN A 31 -3.81 1.91 12.74
N PRO A 32 -3.61 1.04 13.74
CA PRO A 32 -2.37 0.28 13.89
C PRO A 32 -2.11 -0.59 12.66
N ILE A 33 -0.84 -0.88 12.37
CA ILE A 33 -0.53 -1.90 11.36
C ILE A 33 -0.73 -3.29 12.00
N ARG A 34 -1.55 -4.13 11.37
CA ARG A 34 -1.85 -5.48 11.84
C ARG A 34 -1.75 -6.49 10.70
N GLN A 35 -1.63 -7.76 11.04
CA GLN A 35 -1.69 -8.82 10.04
C GLN A 35 -3.14 -9.13 9.66
N ASP A 36 -3.42 -9.23 8.36
CA ASP A 36 -4.71 -9.64 7.83
C ASP A 36 -5.07 -11.07 8.30
N VAL A 37 -6.34 -11.29 8.64
CA VAL A 37 -6.87 -12.56 9.12
C VAL A 37 -7.96 -13.06 8.17
N LYS A 38 -7.70 -14.21 7.55
CA LYS A 38 -8.63 -14.85 6.60
C LYS A 38 -9.07 -16.21 7.17
N LYS A 39 -10.38 -16.38 7.35
CA LYS A 39 -10.98 -17.62 7.91
C LYS A 39 -10.37 -18.03 9.27
N GLY A 40 -10.12 -17.04 10.14
CA GLY A 40 -9.56 -17.26 11.47
C GLY A 40 -8.07 -17.60 11.52
N LYS A 41 -7.35 -17.48 10.39
CA LYS A 41 -5.90 -17.70 10.30
C LYS A 41 -5.19 -16.44 9.81
N LEU A 42 -3.99 -16.21 10.33
CA LEU A 42 -3.08 -15.17 9.84
C LEU A 42 -2.78 -15.40 8.35
N ARG A 43 -2.92 -14.34 7.55
CA ARG A 43 -2.73 -14.41 6.10
C ARG A 43 -1.26 -14.18 5.74
N TYR A 44 -0.77 -15.04 4.85
CA TYR A 44 0.54 -14.93 4.24
C TYR A 44 0.37 -15.00 2.72
N VAL A 45 1.04 -14.12 1.98
CA VAL A 45 1.09 -14.18 0.51
C VAL A 45 2.01 -15.32 0.08
N ALA A 46 1.60 -16.05 -0.94
CA ALA A 46 2.33 -17.19 -1.47
C ALA A 46 3.63 -16.79 -2.18
N ASN A 47 4.60 -17.70 -2.25
CA ASN A 47 5.74 -17.56 -3.15
C ASN A 47 5.34 -18.15 -4.51
N VAL A 48 5.04 -17.27 -5.47
CA VAL A 48 4.77 -17.65 -6.86
C VAL A 48 6.09 -17.60 -7.61
N PHE A 49 6.62 -18.74 -8.03
CA PHE A 49 7.93 -18.82 -8.67
C PHE A 49 8.01 -17.87 -9.87
N PRO A 50 9.05 -17.02 -9.99
CA PRO A 50 10.30 -17.02 -9.20
C PRO A 50 10.33 -16.08 -7.97
N HIS A 51 9.20 -15.51 -7.57
CA HIS A 51 9.09 -14.43 -6.59
C HIS A 51 8.97 -14.93 -5.13
N LYS A 52 9.88 -14.52 -4.24
CA LYS A 52 9.77 -14.75 -2.80
C LYS A 52 8.95 -13.64 -2.14
N GLY A 53 7.76 -13.98 -1.63
CA GLY A 53 6.89 -13.04 -0.93
C GLY A 53 6.62 -11.76 -1.72
N TYR A 54 6.57 -10.63 -1.04
CA TYR A 54 6.51 -9.30 -1.67
C TYR A 54 7.85 -8.97 -2.31
N ILE A 55 7.86 -8.60 -3.59
CA ILE A 55 9.10 -8.28 -4.32
C ILE A 55 9.58 -6.84 -4.13
N TRP A 56 8.80 -6.01 -3.42
CA TRP A 56 9.08 -4.61 -3.05
C TRP A 56 8.98 -4.41 -1.54
N ASN A 57 9.47 -3.28 -1.02
CA ASN A 57 8.88 -2.80 0.23
C ASN A 57 7.49 -2.27 -0.11
N TYR A 58 6.47 -2.76 0.57
CA TYR A 58 5.07 -2.48 0.26
C TYR A 58 4.42 -1.73 1.41
N GLY A 59 3.48 -0.86 1.08
CA GLY A 59 2.73 -0.07 2.05
C GLY A 59 1.87 0.95 1.35
N ALA A 60 1.56 2.06 2.02
CA ALA A 60 0.63 3.04 1.51
C ALA A 60 1.08 4.49 1.72
N LEU A 61 0.47 5.43 0.97
CA LEU A 61 0.59 6.85 1.26
C LEU A 61 -0.43 7.25 2.34
N PRO A 62 0.00 7.83 3.48
CA PRO A 62 -0.92 8.34 4.47
C PRO A 62 -1.72 9.51 3.89
N GLN A 63 -2.88 9.77 4.48
CA GLN A 63 -3.79 10.84 4.03
C GLN A 63 -4.30 10.67 2.59
N THR A 64 -4.46 9.44 2.14
CA THR A 64 -5.12 9.10 0.88
C THR A 64 -6.22 8.09 1.16
N TRP A 65 -7.20 8.02 0.26
CA TRP A 65 -8.31 7.07 0.35
C TRP A 65 -8.90 6.84 -1.04
N GLU A 66 -9.01 5.58 -1.44
CA GLU A 66 -9.74 5.15 -2.63
C GLU A 66 -11.23 5.00 -2.28
N ASP A 67 -12.01 6.07 -2.50
CA ASP A 67 -13.42 6.12 -2.10
C ASP A 67 -14.26 5.02 -2.81
N PRO A 68 -14.87 4.07 -2.08
CA PRO A 68 -15.66 2.98 -2.67
C PRO A 68 -16.98 3.46 -3.30
N LYS A 69 -17.31 4.75 -3.19
CA LYS A 69 -18.48 5.38 -3.84
C LYS A 69 -18.09 6.14 -5.10
N HIS A 70 -16.79 6.29 -5.37
CA HIS A 70 -16.29 6.91 -6.58
C HIS A 70 -15.92 5.85 -7.62
N THR A 71 -16.58 5.89 -8.78
CA THR A 71 -16.16 5.09 -9.94
C THR A 71 -15.03 5.80 -10.67
N ASP A 72 -13.86 5.18 -10.70
CA ASP A 72 -12.71 5.65 -11.45
C ASP A 72 -12.97 5.51 -12.96
N LYS A 73 -12.53 6.51 -13.74
CA LYS A 73 -12.83 6.62 -15.17
C LYS A 73 -11.98 5.70 -16.05
N GLU A 74 -10.85 5.24 -15.53
CA GLU A 74 -9.85 4.48 -16.27
C GLU A 74 -10.01 2.98 -16.03
N THR A 75 -10.38 2.60 -14.80
CA THR A 75 -10.68 1.20 -14.43
C THR A 75 -12.16 0.85 -14.63
N MET A 76 -13.06 1.85 -14.59
CA MET A 76 -14.52 1.68 -14.53
C MET A 76 -15.02 0.96 -13.26
N CYS A 77 -14.20 0.90 -12.22
CA CYS A 77 -14.48 0.26 -10.93
C CYS A 77 -14.54 1.30 -9.80
N CYS A 78 -15.19 0.96 -8.68
CA CYS A 78 -15.13 1.77 -7.46
C CYS A 78 -13.81 1.53 -6.70
N GLY A 79 -13.35 2.49 -5.89
CA GLY A 79 -12.18 2.29 -5.01
C GLY A 79 -12.34 1.14 -4.03
N ASP A 80 -11.23 0.58 -3.57
CA ASP A 80 -11.16 -0.56 -2.64
C ASP A 80 -11.36 -0.20 -1.15
N ASN A 81 -11.61 1.09 -0.85
CA ASN A 81 -11.82 1.64 0.49
C ASN A 81 -10.56 1.74 1.37
N ASP A 82 -9.37 1.59 0.81
CA ASP A 82 -8.10 1.70 1.54
C ASP A 82 -7.27 2.93 1.10
N PRO A 83 -6.18 3.29 1.81
CA PRO A 83 -5.21 4.27 1.32
C PRO A 83 -4.48 3.76 0.08
N ILE A 84 -4.04 4.67 -0.79
CA ILE A 84 -3.38 4.27 -2.05
C ILE A 84 -2.06 3.53 -1.79
N ASP A 85 -1.90 2.41 -2.49
CA ASP A 85 -0.77 1.50 -2.31
C ASP A 85 0.52 1.97 -3.01
N VAL A 86 1.66 1.56 -2.44
CA VAL A 86 3.00 1.93 -2.90
C VAL A 86 3.91 0.70 -2.91
N CYS A 87 4.53 0.48 -4.08
CA CYS A 87 5.65 -0.41 -4.27
C CYS A 87 6.95 0.40 -4.29
N GLU A 88 7.74 0.31 -3.21
CA GLU A 88 9.03 0.98 -3.10
C GLU A 88 10.18 0.06 -3.56
N ILE A 89 10.94 0.54 -4.55
CA ILE A 89 11.83 -0.28 -5.38
C ILE A 89 13.32 -0.13 -5.05
N GLY A 90 13.65 0.57 -3.97
CA GLY A 90 15.01 0.80 -3.49
C GLY A 90 15.71 -0.47 -3.04
N SER A 91 17.03 -0.39 -2.89
CA SER A 91 17.90 -1.48 -2.50
C SER A 91 17.75 -1.90 -1.04
N LYS A 92 17.40 -0.98 -0.13
CA LYS A 92 17.24 -1.27 1.29
C LYS A 92 15.97 -2.08 1.56
N VAL A 93 16.06 -3.11 2.40
CA VAL A 93 14.87 -3.76 2.97
C VAL A 93 14.42 -2.93 4.18
N CYS A 94 13.21 -2.40 4.12
CA CYS A 94 12.63 -1.58 5.19
C CYS A 94 12.02 -2.45 6.30
N VAL A 95 11.54 -1.80 7.36
CA VAL A 95 10.84 -2.46 8.47
C VAL A 95 9.37 -2.02 8.52
N THR A 96 8.47 -2.90 8.95
CA THR A 96 7.05 -2.58 9.17
C THR A 96 6.91 -1.39 10.12
N GLY A 97 6.03 -0.45 9.81
CA GLY A 97 5.80 0.78 10.57
C GLY A 97 6.80 1.90 10.27
N GLN A 98 7.82 1.66 9.45
CA GLN A 98 8.75 2.72 9.07
C GLN A 98 8.05 3.75 8.19
N VAL A 99 8.23 5.04 8.51
CA VAL A 99 7.85 6.14 7.62
C VAL A 99 9.09 6.58 6.84
N ILE A 100 9.05 6.48 5.52
CA ILE A 100 10.14 6.85 4.63
C ILE A 100 9.73 7.94 3.64
N GLN A 101 10.70 8.72 3.17
CA GLN A 101 10.48 9.71 2.13
C GLN A 101 10.73 9.07 0.76
N VAL A 102 9.76 9.18 -0.14
CA VAL A 102 9.82 8.56 -1.46
C VAL A 102 9.54 9.55 -2.58
N LYS A 103 10.13 9.27 -3.74
CA LYS A 103 9.83 9.92 -5.01
C LYS A 103 9.01 8.99 -5.88
N VAL A 104 7.87 9.48 -6.38
CA VAL A 104 6.99 8.76 -7.30
C VAL A 104 7.58 8.72 -8.70
N LEU A 105 7.50 7.56 -9.35
CA LEU A 105 8.05 7.30 -10.68
C LEU A 105 6.97 6.98 -11.72
N GLY A 106 5.86 6.36 -11.29
CA GLY A 106 4.72 5.98 -12.10
C GLY A 106 3.67 5.23 -11.30
N ILE A 107 2.70 4.62 -11.96
CA ILE A 107 1.59 3.92 -11.31
C ILE A 107 1.02 2.81 -12.21
N LEU A 108 0.49 1.75 -11.61
CA LEU A 108 -0.20 0.64 -12.27
C LEU A 108 -1.64 0.58 -11.77
N GLY A 109 -2.60 0.48 -12.70
CA GLY A 109 -4.03 0.33 -12.35
C GLY A 109 -4.41 -1.14 -12.26
N LEU A 110 -4.36 -1.72 -11.06
CA LEU A 110 -4.86 -3.06 -10.80
C LEU A 110 -6.39 -3.01 -10.66
N ILE A 111 -7.07 -4.05 -11.14
CA ILE A 111 -8.48 -4.31 -10.86
C ILE A 111 -8.51 -5.55 -9.98
N ASP A 112 -8.66 -5.35 -8.67
CA ASP A 112 -8.61 -6.41 -7.66
C ASP A 112 -10.03 -6.84 -7.29
N GLU A 113 -10.45 -8.03 -7.73
CA GLU A 113 -11.81 -8.55 -7.45
C GLU A 113 -12.97 -7.60 -7.82
N GLY A 114 -12.76 -6.70 -8.79
CA GLY A 114 -13.77 -5.75 -9.27
C GLY A 114 -13.65 -4.34 -8.68
N GLU A 115 -12.63 -4.10 -7.86
CA GLU A 115 -12.32 -2.80 -7.25
C GLU A 115 -11.10 -2.17 -7.93
N THR A 116 -11.08 -0.84 -7.98
CA THR A 116 -9.92 -0.04 -8.36
C THR A 116 -8.91 -0.13 -7.23
N ASP A 117 -7.70 -0.52 -7.57
CA ASP A 117 -6.61 -0.71 -6.63
C ASP A 117 -5.31 -0.17 -7.26
N TRP A 118 -4.97 1.09 -6.98
CA TRP A 118 -3.83 1.74 -7.63
C TRP A 118 -2.50 1.39 -6.96
N LYS A 119 -1.54 0.90 -7.75
CA LYS A 119 -0.18 0.57 -7.27
C LYS A 119 0.83 1.61 -7.71
N VAL A 120 1.16 2.55 -6.83
CA VAL A 120 2.19 3.58 -7.08
C VAL A 120 3.57 2.94 -7.09
N ILE A 121 4.40 3.28 -8.08
CA ILE A 121 5.81 2.90 -8.12
C ILE A 121 6.65 4.07 -7.62
N ALA A 122 7.41 3.82 -6.55
CA ALA A 122 8.21 4.86 -5.91
C ALA A 122 9.60 4.34 -5.51
N ILE A 123 10.50 5.26 -5.19
CA ILE A 123 11.83 4.94 -4.65
C ILE A 123 12.14 5.83 -3.45
N ASN A 124 12.77 5.25 -2.42
CA ASN A 124 13.29 5.99 -1.29
C ASN A 124 14.28 7.06 -1.77
N VAL A 125 14.10 8.30 -1.28
CA VAL A 125 14.95 9.43 -1.68
C VAL A 125 16.41 9.27 -1.25
N GLU A 126 16.67 8.45 -0.22
CA GLU A 126 18.00 8.13 0.29
C GLU A 126 18.67 6.98 -0.46
N ASP A 127 17.97 6.30 -1.37
CA ASP A 127 18.55 5.21 -2.14
C ASP A 127 19.65 5.72 -3.10
N PRO A 128 20.77 5.00 -3.27
CA PRO A 128 21.84 5.39 -4.20
C PRO A 128 21.35 5.60 -5.64
N ASP A 129 20.38 4.82 -6.11
CA ASP A 129 19.83 4.92 -7.47
C ASP A 129 18.77 6.04 -7.60
N SER A 130 18.32 6.63 -6.48
CA SER A 130 17.26 7.64 -6.45
C SER A 130 17.54 8.80 -7.41
N SER A 131 18.79 9.26 -7.48
CA SER A 131 19.16 10.37 -8.38
C SER A 131 19.01 10.03 -9.87
N SER A 132 19.15 8.76 -10.24
CA SER A 132 19.07 8.26 -11.61
C SER A 132 17.65 7.84 -12.04
N LEU A 133 16.74 7.61 -11.09
CA LEU A 133 15.37 7.18 -11.35
C LEU A 133 14.40 8.35 -11.20
N ASN A 134 13.94 8.97 -12.28
CA ASN A 134 13.07 10.17 -12.25
C ASN A 134 11.72 9.99 -12.97
N SER A 135 11.55 8.86 -13.64
CA SER A 135 10.37 8.46 -14.40
C SER A 135 10.26 6.94 -14.45
N ILE A 136 9.10 6.44 -14.86
CA ILE A 136 8.88 5.01 -15.08
C ILE A 136 9.78 4.43 -16.19
N GLU A 137 10.17 5.25 -17.18
CA GLU A 137 11.11 4.82 -18.23
C GLU A 137 12.53 4.58 -17.70
N ASP A 138 12.95 5.35 -16.70
CA ASP A 138 14.25 5.13 -16.06
C ASP A 138 14.26 3.78 -15.32
N VAL A 139 13.12 3.39 -14.72
CA VAL A 139 12.97 2.06 -14.11
C VAL A 139 13.18 0.97 -15.16
N ARG A 140 12.53 1.07 -16.33
CA ARG A 140 12.71 0.08 -17.42
C ARG A 140 14.16 -0.04 -17.86
N LYS A 141 14.90 1.07 -17.91
CA LYS A 141 16.31 1.10 -18.36
C LYS A 141 17.27 0.58 -17.30
N ILE A 142 17.09 0.98 -16.04
CA ILE A 142 18.05 0.74 -14.95
C ILE A 142 17.74 -0.59 -14.23
N LYS A 143 16.47 -0.99 -14.15
CA LYS A 143 16.00 -2.23 -13.52
C LYS A 143 15.21 -3.07 -14.54
N PRO A 144 15.86 -3.60 -15.60
CA PRO A 144 15.18 -4.34 -16.65
C PRO A 144 14.46 -5.59 -16.09
N GLY A 145 13.22 -5.82 -16.53
CA GLY A 145 12.37 -6.94 -16.10
C GLY A 145 11.59 -6.69 -14.80
N HIS A 146 11.88 -5.61 -14.07
CA HIS A 146 11.28 -5.32 -12.78
C HIS A 146 9.80 -4.94 -12.88
N LEU A 147 9.43 -4.11 -13.86
CA LEU A 147 8.04 -3.72 -14.09
C LEU A 147 7.20 -4.89 -14.60
N GLU A 148 7.78 -5.73 -15.46
CA GLU A 148 7.17 -6.96 -15.93
C GLU A 148 6.93 -7.94 -14.78
N ALA A 149 7.89 -8.06 -13.85
CA ALA A 149 7.73 -8.85 -12.63
C ALA A 149 6.64 -8.28 -11.70
N THR A 150 6.51 -6.96 -11.57
CA THR A 150 5.41 -6.33 -10.80
C THR A 150 4.05 -6.73 -11.36
N VAL A 151 3.87 -6.66 -12.68
CA VAL A 151 2.61 -7.04 -13.33
C VAL A 151 2.34 -8.52 -13.13
N ASP A 152 3.33 -9.38 -13.35
CA ASP A 152 3.20 -10.83 -13.16
C ASP A 152 2.82 -11.19 -11.71
N TRP A 153 3.44 -10.52 -10.73
CA TRP A 153 3.15 -10.71 -9.32
C TRP A 153 1.69 -10.36 -8.99
N PHE A 154 1.24 -9.13 -9.29
CA PHE A 154 -0.13 -8.71 -8.99
C PHE A 154 -1.19 -9.47 -9.79
N LYS A 155 -0.83 -9.98 -10.97
CA LYS A 155 -1.70 -10.83 -11.77
C LYS A 155 -1.96 -12.17 -11.09
N LYS A 156 -0.95 -12.77 -10.46
CA LYS A 156 -0.98 -14.18 -10.03
C LYS A 156 -1.04 -14.41 -8.52
N TYR A 157 -0.77 -13.41 -7.68
CA TYR A 157 -0.54 -13.63 -6.23
C TYR A 157 -1.72 -14.30 -5.48
N LYS A 158 -2.95 -14.17 -5.99
CA LYS A 158 -4.15 -14.83 -5.41
C LYS A 158 -4.53 -16.16 -6.07
N VAL A 159 -3.86 -16.57 -7.15
CA VAL A 159 -4.14 -17.86 -7.81
C VAL A 159 -3.92 -19.04 -6.86
N PRO A 160 -2.86 -19.07 -6.01
CA PRO A 160 -2.70 -20.09 -4.97
C PRO A 160 -3.86 -20.16 -3.95
N ASP A 161 -4.58 -19.06 -3.75
CA ASP A 161 -5.78 -18.97 -2.90
C ASP A 161 -7.06 -19.45 -3.61
N GLY A 162 -6.96 -19.94 -4.84
CA GLY A 162 -8.10 -20.36 -5.67
C GLY A 162 -8.88 -19.20 -6.29
N LYS A 163 -8.30 -18.00 -6.35
CA LYS A 163 -8.87 -16.84 -7.04
C LYS A 163 -8.42 -16.80 -8.51
N PRO A 164 -9.19 -16.17 -9.41
CA PRO A 164 -8.72 -15.93 -10.78
C PRO A 164 -7.52 -14.98 -10.80
N GLU A 165 -6.84 -14.93 -11.95
CA GLU A 165 -5.86 -13.87 -12.20
C GLU A 165 -6.53 -12.50 -12.17
N ASN A 166 -5.84 -11.52 -11.58
CA ASN A 166 -6.33 -10.13 -11.60
C ASN A 166 -6.20 -9.50 -12.99
N GLN A 167 -6.98 -8.45 -13.19
CA GLN A 167 -6.99 -7.66 -14.42
C GLN A 167 -6.34 -6.29 -14.18
N PHE A 168 -6.08 -5.55 -15.25
CA PHE A 168 -5.44 -4.24 -15.18
C PHE A 168 -6.12 -3.28 -16.14
N ALA A 169 -6.25 -2.03 -15.72
CA ALA A 169 -6.48 -0.93 -16.64
C ALA A 169 -5.30 -0.78 -17.62
N PHE A 170 -5.52 -0.10 -18.73
CA PHE A 170 -4.49 0.18 -19.75
C PHE A 170 -3.74 -1.06 -20.25
N ASN A 171 -4.35 -2.25 -20.21
CA ASN A 171 -3.71 -3.53 -20.55
C ASN A 171 -2.41 -3.78 -19.74
N GLY A 172 -2.37 -3.37 -18.47
CA GLY A 172 -1.21 -3.57 -17.60
C GLY A 172 -0.03 -2.63 -17.88
N GLN A 173 -0.25 -1.57 -18.66
CA GLN A 173 0.78 -0.55 -18.88
C GLN A 173 0.86 0.40 -17.68
N PHE A 174 2.09 0.65 -17.24
CA PHE A 174 2.36 1.68 -16.26
C PHE A 174 2.13 3.07 -16.86
N LYS A 175 1.45 3.93 -16.10
CA LYS A 175 1.34 5.35 -16.39
C LYS A 175 2.51 6.10 -15.75
N ASP A 176 2.81 7.27 -16.31
CA ASP A 176 3.93 8.08 -15.87
C ASP A 176 3.69 8.73 -14.50
N LYS A 177 4.72 9.42 -14.02
CA LYS A 177 4.72 10.13 -12.75
C LYS A 177 3.64 11.22 -12.67
N ASP A 178 3.37 11.94 -13.76
CA ASP A 178 2.43 13.06 -13.72
C ASP A 178 1.01 12.54 -13.57
N PHE A 179 0.66 11.47 -14.30
CA PHE A 179 -0.59 10.75 -14.11
C PHE A 179 -0.71 10.19 -12.68
N ALA A 180 0.34 9.55 -12.16
CA ALA A 180 0.36 9.03 -10.79
C ALA A 180 0.08 10.12 -9.75
N ILE A 181 0.68 11.30 -9.91
CA ILE A 181 0.47 12.44 -9.00
C ILE A 181 -0.99 12.93 -9.05
N GLU A 182 -1.65 12.92 -10.20
CA GLU A 182 -3.07 13.31 -10.29
C GLU A 182 -4.00 12.29 -9.62
N VAL A 183 -3.68 10.99 -9.71
CA VAL A 183 -4.40 9.94 -8.95
C VAL A 183 -4.21 10.16 -7.44
N ILE A 184 -2.97 10.36 -6.98
CA ILE A 184 -2.66 10.63 -5.57
C ILE A 184 -3.36 11.89 -5.05
N LYS A 185 -3.44 12.96 -5.85
CA LYS A 185 -4.19 14.18 -5.49
C LYS A 185 -5.68 13.91 -5.35
N SER A 186 -6.24 13.06 -6.20
CA SER A 186 -7.66 12.68 -6.14
C SER A 186 -7.95 11.90 -4.87
N THR A 187 -7.16 10.85 -4.57
CA THR A 187 -7.31 10.05 -3.34
C THR A 187 -7.05 10.86 -2.07
N HIS A 188 -6.11 11.81 -2.10
CA HIS A 188 -5.94 12.77 -1.00
C HIS A 188 -7.14 13.71 -0.82
N SER A 189 -7.81 14.09 -1.92
CA SER A 189 -9.01 14.93 -1.85
C SER A 189 -10.21 14.17 -1.28
N TYR A 190 -10.36 12.88 -1.62
CA TYR A 190 -11.34 12.00 -0.99
C TYR A 190 -11.08 11.81 0.49
N TRP A 191 -9.81 11.58 0.88
CA TRP A 191 -9.41 11.51 2.28
C TRP A 191 -9.72 12.81 3.04
N LYS A 192 -9.42 13.98 2.46
CA LYS A 192 -9.79 15.28 3.06
C LYS A 192 -11.29 15.39 3.29
N ALA A 193 -12.10 14.96 2.32
CA ALA A 193 -13.54 14.95 2.47
C ALA A 193 -14.00 13.97 3.57
N LEU A 194 -13.35 12.81 3.69
CA LEU A 194 -13.63 11.78 4.69
C LEU A 194 -13.39 12.29 6.12
N VAL A 195 -12.19 12.80 6.41
CA VAL A 195 -11.80 13.22 7.77
C VAL A 195 -12.48 14.50 8.27
N MET A 196 -13.21 15.19 7.40
CA MET A 196 -14.00 16.40 7.71
C MET A 196 -15.51 16.13 7.82
N ARG A 197 -15.95 14.87 7.68
CA ARG A 197 -17.37 14.51 7.82
C ARG A 197 -17.83 14.69 9.26
N LYS A 198 -19.12 15.03 9.44
CA LYS A 198 -19.71 15.17 10.79
C LYS A 198 -19.95 13.85 11.52
N LYS A 199 -20.06 12.75 10.77
CA LYS A 199 -20.34 11.40 11.28
C LYS A 199 -19.69 10.37 10.38
N MET A 200 -19.17 9.31 10.99
CA MET A 200 -18.71 8.12 10.29
C MET A 200 -19.89 7.21 9.94
N LYS A 201 -19.72 6.42 8.87
CA LYS A 201 -20.57 5.27 8.56
C LYS A 201 -19.86 4.00 9.03
N ASP A 202 -20.63 2.97 9.35
CA ASP A 202 -20.12 1.73 9.97
C ASP A 202 -19.14 0.95 9.08
N ASP A 203 -19.15 1.19 7.76
CA ASP A 203 -18.34 0.52 6.73
C ASP A 203 -17.11 1.33 6.27
N GLU A 204 -16.90 2.53 6.80
CA GLU A 204 -15.82 3.45 6.40
C GLU A 204 -14.62 3.43 7.36
N ILE A 205 -13.51 4.04 6.95
CA ILE A 205 -12.28 4.15 7.75
C ILE A 205 -12.55 4.91 9.06
N VAL A 206 -12.09 4.38 10.19
CA VAL A 206 -12.08 5.07 11.49
C VAL A 206 -11.16 6.30 11.40
N CYS A 207 -11.75 7.49 11.53
CA CYS A 207 -11.06 8.77 11.32
C CYS A 207 -10.48 9.40 12.60
N GLN A 208 -10.44 8.68 13.72
CA GLN A 208 -9.84 9.18 14.96
C GLN A 208 -8.39 9.60 14.69
N ASN A 209 -8.01 10.80 15.11
CA ASN A 209 -6.68 11.34 14.86
C ASN A 209 -6.24 12.31 15.97
N SER A 210 -4.94 12.51 16.16
CA SER A 210 -4.41 13.43 17.20
C SER A 210 -3.96 14.79 16.66
N SER A 211 -3.82 14.96 15.34
CA SER A 211 -3.11 16.10 14.75
C SER A 211 -3.93 17.00 13.83
N LEU A 212 -5.13 16.60 13.38
CA LEU A 212 -5.95 17.41 12.48
C LEU A 212 -6.84 18.36 13.29
N CYS A 213 -6.38 19.59 13.50
CA CYS A 213 -7.05 20.59 14.35
C CYS A 213 -8.54 20.80 14.05
N ASP A 214 -8.93 20.79 12.77
CA ASP A 214 -10.30 21.07 12.34
C ASP A 214 -11.15 19.80 12.15
N SER A 215 -10.57 18.61 12.36
CA SER A 215 -11.30 17.36 12.21
C SER A 215 -12.24 17.16 13.40
N PRO A 216 -13.53 16.84 13.17
CA PRO A 216 -14.47 16.50 14.24
C PRO A 216 -14.14 15.16 14.92
N PHE A 217 -13.17 14.42 14.40
CA PHE A 217 -12.69 13.14 14.94
C PHE A 217 -11.36 13.29 15.69
N LYS A 218 -10.91 14.53 15.94
CA LYS A 218 -9.70 14.77 16.73
C LYS A 218 -9.88 14.27 18.16
N CYS A 219 -8.95 13.47 18.65
CA CYS A 219 -8.88 13.00 20.02
C CYS A 219 -7.74 13.69 20.79
N SER A 220 -7.81 13.63 22.13
CA SER A 220 -6.72 14.09 23.00
C SER A 220 -5.58 13.05 23.09
N ASP A 221 -4.44 13.47 23.65
CA ASP A 221 -3.32 12.57 23.91
C ASP A 221 -3.68 11.49 24.94
N GLU A 222 -4.53 11.82 25.92
CA GLU A 222 -5.06 10.86 26.91
C GLU A 222 -5.98 9.82 26.26
N GLU A 223 -6.86 10.24 25.36
CA GLU A 223 -7.74 9.32 24.62
C GLU A 223 -6.93 8.39 23.70
N ALA A 224 -5.89 8.91 23.03
CA ALA A 224 -4.99 8.09 22.23
C ALA A 224 -4.18 7.12 23.09
N SER A 225 -3.67 7.56 24.23
CA SER A 225 -2.92 6.72 25.16
C SER A 225 -3.79 5.58 25.71
N ALA A 226 -5.04 5.88 26.07
CA ALA A 226 -5.99 4.87 26.54
C ALA A 226 -6.23 3.76 25.51
N VAL A 227 -6.29 4.09 24.20
CA VAL A 227 -6.38 3.07 23.13
C VAL A 227 -5.16 2.15 23.17
N VAL A 228 -3.95 2.71 23.23
CA VAL A 228 -2.69 1.92 23.24
C VAL A 228 -2.59 1.05 24.49
N GLU A 229 -2.99 1.56 25.66
CA GLU A 229 -2.98 0.82 26.93
C GLU A 229 -3.93 -0.39 26.93
N THR A 230 -4.93 -0.45 26.05
CA THR A 230 -5.79 -1.64 25.90
C THR A 230 -5.15 -2.76 25.07
N THR A 231 -4.01 -2.50 24.42
CA THR A 231 -3.33 -3.48 23.57
C THR A 231 -2.49 -4.46 24.39
N ALA A 232 -2.18 -5.62 23.81
CA ALA A 232 -1.32 -6.60 24.45
C ALA A 232 0.10 -6.05 24.63
N GLU A 233 0.76 -6.45 25.72
CA GLU A 233 2.18 -6.14 25.92
C GLU A 233 3.03 -6.69 24.78
N TYR A 234 4.16 -6.03 24.53
CA TYR A 234 5.14 -6.51 23.56
C TYR A 234 5.61 -7.91 23.92
N GLY A 235 5.56 -8.82 22.96
CA GLY A 235 5.93 -10.21 23.13
C GLY A 235 6.78 -10.72 21.97
N GLU A 236 7.32 -11.92 22.16
CA GLU A 236 8.07 -12.62 21.12
C GLU A 236 7.15 -12.99 19.95
N PRO A 237 7.66 -12.93 18.70
CA PRO A 237 6.87 -13.30 17.52
C PRO A 237 6.48 -14.78 17.58
N LEU A 238 5.24 -15.08 17.18
CA LEU A 238 4.76 -16.44 17.05
C LEU A 238 5.51 -17.18 15.93
N PRO A 239 5.70 -18.51 16.05
CA PRO A 239 6.34 -19.30 15.00
C PRO A 239 5.52 -19.26 13.71
N VAL A 240 6.21 -19.07 12.59
CA VAL A 240 5.61 -19.08 11.25
C VAL A 240 5.55 -20.52 10.73
N SER A 241 4.41 -20.91 10.15
CA SER A 241 4.25 -22.25 9.55
C SER A 241 5.25 -22.46 8.40
N PRO A 242 5.91 -23.64 8.30
CA PRO A 242 6.76 -23.98 7.15
C PRO A 242 6.02 -23.95 5.80
N GLU A 243 4.68 -24.02 5.81
CA GLU A 243 3.87 -23.89 4.59
C GLU A 243 4.07 -22.53 3.90
N VAL A 244 4.47 -21.49 4.64
CA VAL A 244 4.77 -20.15 4.11
C VAL A 244 5.97 -20.17 3.16
N ASP A 245 6.87 -21.16 3.26
CA ASP A 245 8.02 -21.32 2.37
C ASP A 245 7.72 -22.13 1.10
N LYS A 246 6.48 -22.59 0.93
CA LYS A 246 6.05 -23.33 -0.26
C LYS A 246 6.17 -22.47 -1.53
N TRP A 247 6.68 -23.09 -2.59
CA TRP A 247 6.70 -22.52 -3.94
C TRP A 247 5.50 -23.00 -4.75
N HIS A 248 4.86 -22.07 -5.46
CA HIS A 248 3.80 -22.33 -6.42
C HIS A 248 4.31 -22.06 -7.83
N PHE A 249 4.13 -23.03 -8.73
CA PHE A 249 4.51 -22.92 -10.14
C PHE A 249 3.21 -22.83 -10.94
N LEU A 250 2.96 -21.67 -11.54
CA LEU A 250 1.73 -21.31 -12.25
C LEU A 250 1.99 -21.13 -13.74
#